data_AF-A0A923AHE4-F1
#
_entry.id   AF-A0A923AHE4-F1
#
_cell.length_a   1.000
_cell.length_b   1.000
_cell.length_c   1.000
_cell.angle_alpha   90.00
_cell.angle_beta   90.00
_cell.angle_gamma   90.00
#
_symmetry.space_group_name_H-M   'P 1'
#
loop_
_entity.id
_entity.type
_entity.pdbx_description
1 polymer ?
#
loop_
_entity_poly.entity_id
_entity_poly.type
_entity_poly.pdbx_seq_one_letter_code
_entity_poly.pdbx_strand_id
1 'polypeptide(L)'
;MMGFRALLVAIFVLILGYTLPVGGAHGWNLVPAFFAAIGEMGWQGQFNVDFSCFLILSGLWTAWRHNFSALGLVLAPIASFGGAMFLSAYLLFLTFQTNGDVAAVLLGNKRAAMLRA
;
A
#
# COMPACT_ATOMS: atom_id res chain seq x y z
N MET A 1 -1.67 4.08 -19.46
CA MET A 1 -1.91 4.94 -18.27
C MET A 1 -3.36 4.98 -17.81
N MET A 2 -4.32 5.28 -18.69
CA MET A 2 -5.76 5.31 -18.32
C MET A 2 -6.24 4.03 -17.61
N GLY A 3 -5.97 2.86 -18.21
CA GLY A 3 -6.36 1.57 -17.61
C GLY A 3 -5.74 1.30 -16.24
N PHE A 4 -4.48 1.68 -16.04
CA PHE A 4 -3.82 1.55 -14.73
C PHE A 4 -4.47 2.46 -13.69
N ARG A 5 -4.74 3.73 -14.02
CA ARG A 5 -5.46 4.65 -13.12
C ARG A 5 -6.86 4.12 -12.78
N ALA A 6 -7.59 3.59 -13.76
CA ALA A 6 -8.90 3.00 -13.56
C ALA A 6 -8.84 1.79 -12.59
N LEU A 7 -7.85 0.92 -12.76
CA LEU A 7 -7.61 -0.20 -11.83
C LEU A 7 -7.33 0.29 -10.40
N LEU A 8 -6.48 1.31 -10.24
CA LEU A 8 -6.17 1.86 -8.92
C LEU A 8 -7.41 2.45 -8.24
N VAL A 9 -8.25 3.17 -8.99
CA VAL A 9 -9.55 3.66 -8.48
C VAL A 9 -10.46 2.50 -8.10
N ALA A 10 -10.55 1.46 -8.94
CA ALA A 10 -11.38 0.30 -8.67
C ALA A 10 -10.94 -0.42 -7.39
N ILE A 11 -9.63 -0.64 -7.19
CA ILE A 11 -9.08 -1.23 -5.96
C ILE A 11 -9.44 -0.37 -4.75
N PHE A 12 -9.23 0.95 -4.82
CA PHE A 12 -9.53 1.86 -3.72
C PHE A 12 -11.00 1.79 -3.32
N VAL A 13 -11.90 1.92 -4.30
CA VAL A 13 -13.36 1.89 -4.07
C VAL A 13 -13.82 0.52 -3.57
N LEU A 14 -13.28 -0.57 -4.10
CA LEU A 14 -13.59 -1.93 -3.67
C LEU A 14 -13.22 -2.13 -2.20
N ILE A 15 -11.98 -1.80 -1.82
CA ILE A 15 -11.52 -1.97 -0.44
C ILE A 15 -12.31 -1.06 0.50
N LEU A 16 -12.50 0.22 0.15
CA LEU A 16 -13.29 1.14 0.97
C LEU A 16 -14.73 0.64 1.16
N GLY A 17 -15.38 0.23 0.07
CA GLY A 17 -16.75 -0.28 0.07
C GLY A 17 -16.91 -1.59 0.84
N TYR A 18 -15.86 -2.40 0.94
CA TYR A 18 -15.86 -3.62 1.77
C TYR A 18 -15.55 -3.33 3.24
N THR A 19 -14.58 -2.44 3.51
CA THR A 19 -14.12 -2.13 4.86
C THR A 19 -15.18 -1.40 5.70
N LEU A 20 -15.91 -0.45 5.11
CA LEU A 20 -16.92 0.34 5.84
C LEU A 20 -18.05 -0.52 6.46
N PRO A 21 -18.76 -1.38 5.70
CA PRO A 21 -19.82 -2.22 6.28
C PRO A 21 -19.26 -3.27 7.24
N VAL A 22 -18.09 -3.86 6.97
CA VAL A 22 -17.45 -4.82 7.88
C VAL A 22 -17.10 -4.14 9.21
N GLY A 23 -16.52 -2.95 9.18
CA GLY A 23 -16.21 -2.18 10.38
C GLY A 23 -17.47 -1.76 11.17
N GLY A 24 -18.55 -1.42 10.46
CA GLY A 24 -19.84 -1.14 11.09
C GLY A 24 -20.49 -2.35 11.75
N ALA A 25 -20.39 -3.54 11.15
CA ALA A 25 -21.03 -4.76 11.65
C ALA A 25 -20.19 -5.52 12.69
N HIS A 26 -18.86 -5.48 12.59
CA HIS A 26 -17.94 -6.28 13.39
C HIS A 26 -17.01 -5.44 14.29
N GLY A 27 -17.09 -4.10 14.20
CA GLY A 27 -16.25 -3.17 14.96
C GLY A 27 -14.96 -2.76 14.24
N TRP A 28 -14.32 -1.71 14.76
CA TRP A 28 -13.08 -1.13 14.22
C TRP A 28 -11.81 -1.67 14.88
N ASN A 29 -11.82 -2.96 15.22
CA ASN A 29 -10.75 -3.67 15.93
C ASN A 29 -9.95 -4.62 15.00
N LEU A 30 -9.82 -4.25 13.72
CA LEU A 30 -9.13 -5.05 12.71
C LEU A 30 -7.73 -5.49 13.17
N VAL A 31 -6.93 -4.59 13.74
CA VAL A 31 -5.53 -4.88 14.11
C VAL A 31 -5.47 -5.98 15.19
N PRO A 32 -6.15 -5.86 16.35
CA PRO A 32 -6.23 -6.97 17.31
C PRO A 32 -6.75 -8.28 16.72
N ALA A 33 -7.84 -8.24 15.94
CA ALA A 33 -8.43 -9.44 15.34
C ALA A 33 -7.49 -10.12 14.34
N PHE A 34 -6.73 -9.33 13.58
CA PHE A 34 -5.75 -9.81 12.61
C PHE A 34 -4.62 -10.58 13.28
N PHE A 35 -4.05 -10.05 14.38
CA PHE A 35 -2.97 -10.72 15.11
C PHE A 35 -3.46 -11.88 15.98
N ALA A 36 -4.69 -11.84 16.50
CA ALA A 36 -5.28 -12.97 17.20
C ALA A 36 -5.36 -14.21 16.28
N ALA A 37 -5.81 -14.04 15.03
CA ALA A 37 -5.88 -15.12 14.06
C ALA A 37 -4.51 -15.73 13.71
N ILE A 38 -3.42 -14.94 13.79
CA ILE A 38 -2.05 -15.47 13.63
C ILE A 38 -1.72 -16.45 14.77
N GLY A 39 -2.08 -16.10 16.01
CA GLY A 39 -1.85 -16.95 17.18
C GLY A 39 -2.61 -18.28 17.15
N GLU A 40 -3.73 -18.34 16.41
CA GLU A 40 -4.53 -19.56 16.22
C GLU A 40 -3.86 -20.59 15.30
N MET A 41 -2.80 -20.22 14.57
CA MET A 41 -2.02 -21.11 13.70
C MET A 41 -2.85 -21.88 12.65
N GLY A 42 -3.97 -21.30 12.20
CA GLY A 42 -4.80 -21.81 11.11
C GLY A 42 -4.49 -21.18 9.75
N TRP A 43 -5.26 -21.54 8.71
CA TRP A 43 -5.11 -20.96 7.36
C TRP A 43 -5.27 -19.44 7.32
N GLN A 44 -6.20 -18.89 8.12
CA GLN A 44 -6.36 -17.44 8.24
C GLN A 44 -5.13 -16.79 8.88
N GLY A 45 -4.56 -17.41 9.91
CA GLY A 45 -3.31 -16.96 10.52
C GLY A 45 -2.14 -17.00 9.55
N GLN A 46 -2.00 -18.07 8.78
CA GLN A 46 -0.97 -18.19 7.74
C GLN A 46 -1.12 -17.08 6.68
N PHE A 47 -2.33 -16.83 6.20
CA PHE A 47 -2.61 -15.75 5.26
C PHE A 47 -2.27 -14.37 5.85
N ASN A 48 -2.59 -14.14 7.13
CA ASN A 48 -2.26 -12.89 7.81
C ASN A 48 -0.75 -12.70 7.97
N VAL A 49 0.02 -13.76 8.21
CA VAL A 49 1.50 -13.69 8.24
C VAL A 49 2.04 -13.34 6.86
N ASP A 50 1.59 -14.03 5.81
CA ASP A 50 2.01 -13.75 4.43
C ASP A 50 1.65 -12.30 4.02
N PHE A 51 0.42 -11.88 4.29
CA PHE A 51 -0.03 -10.52 4.02
C PHE A 51 0.80 -9.48 4.80
N SER A 52 1.17 -9.75 6.05
CA SER A 52 2.07 -8.88 6.83
C SER A 52 3.43 -8.69 6.15
N CYS A 53 3.99 -9.74 5.56
CA CYS A 53 5.22 -9.65 4.78
C CYS A 53 5.04 -8.70 3.58
N PHE A 54 3.94 -8.82 2.84
CA PHE A 54 3.61 -7.86 1.76
C PHE A 54 3.46 -6.42 2.26
N LEU A 55 2.84 -6.21 3.42
CA LEU A 55 2.69 -4.88 4.02
C LEU A 55 4.04 -4.28 4.43
N ILE A 56 4.92 -5.07 5.05
CA ILE A 56 6.29 -4.65 5.39
C ILE A 56 7.06 -4.28 4.12
N LEU A 57 6.99 -5.11 3.08
CA LEU A 57 7.63 -4.83 1.79
C LEU A 57 7.07 -3.56 1.14
N SER A 58 5.76 -3.31 1.23
CA SER A 58 5.11 -2.09 0.74
C SER A 58 5.63 -0.82 1.45
N GLY A 59 5.73 -0.87 2.79
CA GLY A 59 6.31 0.23 3.57
C GLY A 59 7.79 0.45 3.25
N LEU A 60 8.57 -0.62 3.18
CA LEU A 60 9.99 -0.56 2.84
C LEU A 60 10.21 -0.01 1.42
N TRP A 61 9.44 -0.46 0.44
CA TRP A 61 9.46 0.07 -0.92
C TRP A 61 9.13 1.57 -0.93
N THR A 62 8.13 2.00 -0.14
CA THR A 62 7.75 3.41 -0.03
C THR A 62 8.90 4.25 0.54
N ALA A 63 9.54 3.82 1.63
CA ALA A 63 10.72 4.49 2.17
C ALA A 63 11.89 4.51 1.17
N TRP A 64 12.21 3.35 0.58
CA TRP A 64 13.29 3.19 -0.38
C TRP A 64 13.12 4.10 -1.59
N ARG A 65 11.91 4.13 -2.17
CA ARG A 65 11.54 5.00 -3.30
C ARG A 65 11.77 6.48 -2.96
N HIS A 66 11.54 6.86 -1.72
CA HIS A 66 11.81 8.20 -1.18
C HIS A 66 13.24 8.41 -0.68
N ASN A 67 14.17 7.52 -1.03
CA ASN A 67 15.58 7.55 -0.62
C ASN A 67 15.76 7.57 0.90
N PHE A 68 14.84 6.93 1.64
CA PHE A 68 14.82 6.95 3.11
C PHE A 68 14.85 8.38 3.70
N SER A 69 14.33 9.36 2.97
CA SER A 69 14.13 10.73 3.48
C SER A 69 13.13 10.74 4.63
N ALA A 70 13.09 11.84 5.40
CA ALA A 70 12.12 12.01 6.49
C ALA A 70 10.67 11.76 6.04
N LEU A 71 10.28 12.26 4.87
CA LEU A 71 8.96 11.98 4.29
C LEU A 71 8.77 10.49 4.00
N GLY A 72 9.77 9.83 3.41
CA GLY A 72 9.72 8.39 3.15
C GLY A 72 9.57 7.55 4.41
N LEU A 73 10.26 7.92 5.48
CA LEU A 73 10.18 7.24 6.77
C LEU A 73 8.83 7.44 7.47
N VAL A 74 8.19 8.60 7.28
CA VAL A 74 6.82 8.84 7.77
C VAL A 74 5.79 8.09 6.93
N LEU A 75 5.96 8.06 5.60
CA LEU A 75 5.03 7.37 4.70
C LEU A 75 5.12 5.84 4.82
N ALA A 76 6.28 5.27 5.18
CA ALA A 76 6.47 3.83 5.29
C ALA A 76 5.50 3.13 6.25
N PRO A 77 5.36 3.54 7.53
CA PRO A 77 4.36 2.92 8.41
C PRO A 77 2.93 3.14 7.90
N ILE A 78 2.63 4.29 7.31
CA ILE A 78 1.31 4.56 6.72
C ILE A 78 1.04 3.59 5.55
N ALA A 79 2.05 3.31 4.73
CA ALA A 79 1.96 2.36 3.63
C ALA A 79 1.84 0.91 4.10
N SER A 80 2.54 0.54 5.18
CA SER A 80 2.41 -0.78 5.80
C SER A 80 1.02 -0.99 6.40
N PHE A 81 0.50 -0.06 7.21
CA PHE A 81 -0.81 -0.25 7.86
C PHE A 81 -1.99 0.06 6.94
N GLY A 82 -1.82 0.98 5.98
CA GLY A 82 -2.87 1.36 5.03
C GLY A 82 -3.08 0.37 3.88
N GLY A 83 -2.16 -0.58 3.71
CA GLY A 83 -2.25 -1.69 2.75
C GLY A 83 -2.65 -1.25 1.34
N ALA A 84 -3.52 -2.04 0.70
CA ALA A 84 -3.98 -1.77 -0.67
C ALA A 84 -4.76 -0.45 -0.80
N MET A 85 -5.45 0.01 0.25
CA MET A 85 -6.18 1.28 0.22
C MET A 85 -5.21 2.45 0.10
N PHE A 86 -4.17 2.49 0.94
CA PHE A 86 -3.11 3.50 0.81
C PHE A 86 -2.38 3.37 -0.52
N LEU A 87 -1.92 2.16 -0.86
CA LEU A 87 -1.05 1.95 -2.01
C LEU A 87 -1.74 2.33 -3.33
N SER A 88 -3.03 2.01 -3.48
CA SER A 88 -3.81 2.38 -4.66
C SER A 88 -3.98 3.89 -4.82
N ALA A 89 -4.33 4.61 -3.74
CA ALA A 89 -4.42 6.06 -3.74
C ALA A 89 -3.05 6.73 -3.99
N TYR A 90 -2.01 6.21 -3.35
CA TYR A 90 -0.66 6.74 -3.45
C TYR A 90 -0.07 6.57 -4.86
N LEU A 91 -0.19 5.38 -5.46
CA LEU A 91 0.22 5.15 -6.85
C LEU A 91 -0.58 6.01 -7.82
N LEU A 92 -1.88 6.19 -7.58
CA LEU A 92 -2.73 7.03 -8.42
C LEU A 92 -2.23 8.47 -8.40
N PHE A 93 -1.99 9.03 -7.20
CA PHE A 93 -1.39 10.35 -7.03
C PHE A 93 -0.04 10.46 -7.75
N LEU A 94 0.85 9.49 -7.58
CA LEU A 94 2.17 9.48 -8.23
C LEU A 94 2.05 9.50 -9.76
N THR A 95 1.05 8.84 -10.35
CA THR A 95 0.86 8.85 -11.81
C THR A 95 0.54 10.24 -12.35
N PHE A 96 -0.05 11.13 -11.53
CA PHE A 96 -0.27 12.52 -11.91
C PHE A 96 0.96 13.37 -11.62
N GLN A 97 1.57 13.21 -10.44
CA GLN A 97 2.78 13.95 -10.05
C GLN A 97 3.94 13.76 -11.03
N THR A 98 4.06 12.56 -11.60
CA THR A 98 5.15 12.19 -12.53
C THR A 98 4.73 12.27 -14.00
N ASN A 99 3.57 12.86 -14.31
CA ASN A 99 3.04 12.96 -15.68
C ASN A 99 2.97 11.61 -16.42
N GLY A 100 2.72 10.51 -15.69
CA GLY A 100 2.61 9.17 -16.26
C GLY A 100 3.93 8.44 -16.51
N ASP A 101 5.06 8.97 -16.08
CA ASP A 101 6.37 8.31 -16.15
C ASP A 101 6.43 7.12 -15.18
N VAL A 102 6.26 5.89 -15.70
CA VAL A 102 6.23 4.66 -14.89
C VAL A 102 7.54 4.41 -14.15
N ALA A 103 8.68 4.74 -14.76
CA ALA A 103 9.97 4.57 -14.08
C ALA A 103 10.04 5.49 -12.86
N ALA A 104 9.60 6.74 -12.99
CA ALA A 104 9.48 7.65 -11.86
C ALA A 104 8.44 7.17 -10.84
N VAL A 105 7.26 6.67 -11.26
CA VAL A 105 6.24 6.09 -10.36
C VAL A 105 6.82 4.97 -9.50
N LEU A 106 7.56 4.02 -10.08
CA LEU A 106 8.05 2.84 -9.37
C LEU A 106 9.34 3.08 -8.57
N LEU A 107 10.29 3.83 -9.13
CA LEU A 107 11.65 3.95 -8.59
C LEU A 107 11.89 5.25 -7.82
N GLY A 108 11.04 6.24 -8.03
CA GLY A 108 11.23 7.61 -7.58
C GLY A 108 12.10 8.44 -8.53
N ASN A 109 11.89 9.76 -8.49
CA ASN A 109 12.43 10.70 -9.49
C ASN A 109 13.96 10.63 -9.61
N LYS A 110 14.67 10.56 -8.48
CA LYS A 110 16.15 10.49 -8.46
C LYS A 110 16.67 9.28 -9.22
N ARG A 111 16.09 8.09 -8.98
CA ARG A 111 16.53 6.85 -9.63
C ARG A 111 16.08 6.74 -11.07
N ALA A 112 14.87 7.20 -11.39
CA ALA A 112 14.40 7.26 -12.76
C ALA A 112 15.25 8.19 -13.63
N ALA A 113 15.74 9.30 -13.07
CA ALA A 113 16.67 10.19 -13.76
C ALA A 113 18.03 9.53 -14.03
N MET A 114 18.58 8.78 -13.05
CA MET A 114 19.86 8.06 -13.23
C MET A 114 19.82 6.99 -14.33
N LEU A 115 18.67 6.39 -14.63
CA LEU A 115 18.52 5.43 -15.73
C LEU A 115 18.57 6.06 -17.12
N ARG A 116 18.51 7.39 -17.21
CA ARG A 116 18.47 8.16 -18.47
C ARG A 116 19.76 8.92 -18.74
N ALA A 117 20.68 8.91 -17.78
CA ALA A 117 22.01 9.49 -17.89
C ALA A 117 22.97 8.45 -18.49
#